data_AF-A0A2N2VS24-F1
#
_entry.id   AF-A0A2N2VS24-F1
#
_cell.length_a   1.000
_cell.length_b   1.000
_cell.length_c   1.000
_cell.angle_alpha   90.00
_cell.angle_beta   90.00
_cell.angle_gamma   90.00
#
_symmetry.space_group_name_H-M   'P 1'
#
loop_
_entity.id
_entity.type
_entity.pdbx_description
1 polymer ?
#
loop_
_entity_poly.entity_id
_entity_poly.type
_entity_poly.pdbx_seq_one_letter_code
_entity_poly.pdbx_strand_id
1 'polypeptide(L)'
;MRLNPTLRDPAGSRRFFAAVAVLIIFWPLFHAAEVQPAALFDPDNLKVIGNFLAAFLPPERSPEFLGYLAQATLETLAIATAGMALAGLIAVPLAYLASAAGREKPTLNPLTRSLLTVLRGVPELVWALLFVRIFGLGPAAGVLALGLTYGGMLAKVYA
;
A
#
# COMPACT_ATOMS: atom_id res chain seq x y z
N MET A 1 0.16 52.63 -4.66
CA MET A 1 -0.86 51.55 -4.71
C MET A 1 -0.94 50.92 -3.32
N ARG A 2 -1.89 51.33 -2.47
CA ARG A 2 -2.00 50.88 -1.07
C ARG A 2 -2.76 49.55 -1.03
N LEU A 3 -2.11 48.46 -0.62
CA LEU A 3 -2.74 47.14 -0.50
C LEU A 3 -3.78 47.16 0.63
N ASN A 4 -4.95 46.57 0.36
CA ASN A 4 -6.12 46.50 1.24
C ASN A 4 -5.77 45.74 2.54
N PRO A 5 -5.96 46.33 3.75
CA PRO A 5 -5.50 45.75 5.01
C PRO A 5 -6.24 44.47 5.47
N THR A 6 -7.29 44.05 4.77
CA THR A 6 -8.12 42.89 5.11
C THR A 6 -7.55 41.53 4.66
N LEU A 7 -6.42 41.51 3.94
CA LEU A 7 -5.73 40.29 3.48
C LEU A 7 -4.47 39.93 4.30
N ARG A 8 -4.22 40.60 5.43
CA ARG A 8 -3.11 40.25 6.32
C ARG A 8 -3.43 38.97 7.08
N ASP A 9 -2.84 37.86 6.65
CA ASP A 9 -2.85 36.60 7.39
C ASP A 9 -2.29 36.85 8.82
N PRO A 10 -3.11 36.73 9.88
CA PRO A 10 -2.69 37.02 11.25
C PRO A 10 -1.59 36.06 11.75
N ALA A 11 -1.37 34.93 11.07
CA ALA A 11 -0.31 33.98 11.36
C ALA A 11 0.89 34.10 10.41
N GLY A 12 0.95 35.11 9.52
CA GLY A 12 1.97 35.24 8.48
C GLY A 12 3.41 35.29 9.03
N SER A 13 3.64 36.04 10.11
CA SER A 13 4.96 36.09 10.77
C SER A 13 5.34 34.73 11.36
N ARG A 14 4.42 34.06 12.06
CA ARG A 14 4.64 32.73 12.64
C ARG A 14 4.93 31.67 11.58
N ARG A 15 4.22 31.70 10.45
CA ARG A 15 4.47 30.79 9.31
C ARG A 15 5.80 31.07 8.64
N PHE A 16 6.18 32.35 8.52
CA PHE A 16 7.49 32.75 8.00
C PHE A 16 8.62 32.22 8.88
N PHE A 17 8.57 32.47 10.19
CA PHE A 17 9.57 31.95 11.12
C PHE A 17 9.60 30.42 11.18
N ALA A 18 8.45 29.75 11.09
CA ALA A 18 8.39 28.29 11.00
C ALA A 18 9.02 27.75 9.71
N ALA A 19 8.74 28.37 8.56
CA ALA A 19 9.35 27.98 7.29
C ALA A 19 10.87 28.17 7.28
N VAL A 20 11.35 29.28 7.86
CA VAL A 20 12.78 29.54 8.05
C VAL A 20 13.42 28.49 8.98
N ALA A 21 12.79 28.16 10.10
CA ALA A 21 13.28 27.12 10.99
C ALA A 21 13.34 25.74 10.32
N VAL A 22 12.32 25.39 9.53
CA VAL A 22 12.30 24.15 8.73
C VAL A 22 13.45 24.16 7.72
N LEU A 23 13.67 25.26 6.98
CA LEU A 23 14.78 25.37 6.04
C LEU A 23 16.15 25.25 6.73
N ILE A 24 16.32 25.88 7.89
CA ILE A 24 17.58 25.80 8.67
C ILE A 24 17.84 24.37 9.16
N ILE A 25 16.80 23.62 9.53
CA ILE A 25 16.93 22.24 9.99
C ILE A 25 17.13 21.28 8.80
N PHE A 26 16.41 21.49 7.69
CA PHE A 26 16.48 20.62 6.52
C PHE A 26 17.75 20.82 5.69
N TRP A 27 18.30 22.03 5.64
CA TRP A 27 19.51 22.33 4.89
C TRP A 27 20.73 21.45 5.27
N PRO A 28 21.12 21.31 6.55
CA PRO A 28 22.23 20.43 6.94
C PRO A 28 21.89 18.96 6.74
N LEU A 29 20.62 18.55 6.89
CA LEU A 29 20.18 17.18 6.60
C LEU A 29 20.29 16.85 5.11
N PHE A 30 20.00 17.81 4.26
CA PHE A 30 20.12 17.68 2.81
C PHE A 30 21.59 17.51 2.38
N HIS A 31 22.49 18.29 2.98
CA HIS A 31 23.94 18.13 2.76
C HIS A 31 24.49 16.83 3.36
N ALA A 32 24.03 16.43 4.54
CA ALA A 32 24.44 15.17 5.19
C ALA A 32 23.96 13.93 4.43
N ALA A 33 22.86 14.03 3.69
CA ALA A 33 22.34 12.97 2.83
C ALA A 33 23.10 12.85 1.49
N GLU A 34 24.15 13.65 1.27
CA GLU A 34 24.95 13.72 0.04
C GLU A 34 24.11 13.91 -1.24
N VAL A 35 22.88 14.43 -1.09
CA VAL A 35 22.01 14.68 -2.22
C VAL A 35 22.57 15.89 -2.96
N GLN A 36 23.16 15.65 -4.12
CA GLN A 36 23.68 16.68 -5.02
C GLN A 36 22.76 16.82 -6.23
N PRO A 37 21.74 17.71 -6.20
CA PRO A 37 20.83 17.89 -7.33
C PRO A 37 21.55 18.30 -8.62
N ALA A 38 22.66 19.04 -8.48
CA ALA A 38 23.49 19.42 -9.61
C ALA A 38 24.09 18.21 -10.33
N ALA A 39 24.38 17.11 -9.62
CA ALA A 39 24.91 15.89 -10.21
C ALA A 39 23.89 15.24 -11.18
N LEU A 40 22.58 15.41 -10.97
CA LEU A 40 21.57 14.91 -11.92
C LEU A 40 21.68 15.55 -13.31
N PHE A 41 22.21 16.78 -13.38
CA PHE A 41 22.42 17.53 -14.62
C PHE A 41 23.83 17.36 -15.19
N ASP A 42 24.68 16.55 -14.53
CA ASP A 42 25.98 16.20 -15.08
C ASP A 42 25.78 15.42 -16.40
N PRO A 43 26.47 15.79 -17.49
CA PRO A 43 26.40 15.09 -18.77
C PRO A 43 26.58 13.58 -18.67
N ASP A 44 27.38 13.07 -17.73
CA ASP A 44 27.60 11.63 -17.59
C ASP A 44 26.42 10.93 -16.89
N ASN A 45 25.81 11.56 -15.89
CA ASN A 45 24.59 11.04 -15.23
C ASN A 45 23.38 11.08 -16.16
N LEU A 46 23.25 12.13 -16.97
CA LEU A 46 22.20 12.23 -17.98
C LEU A 46 22.32 11.12 -19.04
N LYS A 47 23.53 10.74 -19.44
CA LYS A 47 23.75 9.58 -20.33
C LYS A 47 23.35 8.26 -19.67
N VAL A 48 23.67 8.05 -18.40
CA VAL A 48 23.28 6.83 -17.67
C VAL A 48 21.75 6.72 -17.58
N ILE A 49 21.08 7.80 -17.20
CA ILE A 49 19.61 7.86 -17.15
C ILE A 49 19.03 7.61 -18.55
N GLY A 50 19.58 8.26 -19.58
CA GLY A 50 19.15 8.10 -20.97
C GLY A 50 19.32 6.67 -21.46
N ASN A 51 20.45 6.02 -21.19
CA ASN A 51 20.73 4.64 -21.58
C ASN A 51 19.82 3.65 -20.83
N PHE A 52 19.58 3.87 -19.54
CA PHE A 52 18.65 3.06 -18.76
C PHE A 52 17.22 3.17 -19.28
N LEU A 53 16.75 4.39 -19.58
CA LEU A 53 15.44 4.62 -20.18
C LEU A 53 15.33 4.03 -21.59
N ALA A 54 16.39 4.17 -22.40
CA ALA A 54 16.47 3.56 -23.73
C ALA A 54 16.47 2.04 -23.65
N ALA A 55 17.00 1.43 -22.59
CA ALA A 55 16.97 -0.03 -22.41
C ALA A 55 15.54 -0.61 -22.26
N PHE A 56 14.53 0.21 -21.95
CA PHE A 56 13.13 -0.21 -21.99
C PHE A 56 12.53 -0.25 -23.41
N LEU A 57 13.24 0.27 -24.43
CA LEU A 57 12.76 0.45 -25.79
C LEU A 57 13.77 -0.08 -26.84
N PRO A 58 13.40 -1.07 -27.67
CA PRO A 58 12.10 -1.70 -27.80
C PRO A 58 11.86 -2.76 -26.71
N PRO A 59 10.61 -2.96 -26.26
CA PRO A 59 10.29 -4.04 -25.33
C PRO A 59 10.63 -5.40 -25.94
N GLU A 60 10.99 -6.35 -25.10
CA GLU A 60 11.25 -7.74 -25.52
C GLU A 60 9.96 -8.35 -26.11
N ARG A 61 10.03 -8.82 -27.36
CA ARG A 61 8.87 -9.34 -28.12
C ARG A 61 9.01 -10.81 -28.50
N SER A 62 9.99 -11.52 -27.93
CA SER A 62 10.11 -12.96 -28.15
C SER A 62 8.83 -13.69 -27.77
N PRO A 63 8.36 -14.66 -28.57
CA PRO A 63 7.15 -15.44 -28.27
C PRO A 63 7.22 -16.14 -26.91
N GLU A 64 8.40 -16.59 -26.50
CA GLU A 64 8.65 -17.21 -25.19
C GLU A 64 8.41 -16.24 -24.04
N PHE A 65 8.95 -15.02 -24.13
CA PHE A 65 8.75 -13.98 -23.12
C PHE A 65 7.28 -13.57 -23.02
N LEU A 66 6.60 -13.39 -24.15
CA LEU A 66 5.18 -13.06 -24.17
C LEU A 66 4.32 -14.17 -23.56
N GLY A 67 4.68 -15.44 -23.80
CA GLY A 67 4.02 -16.58 -23.16
C GLY A 67 4.18 -16.57 -21.64
N TYR A 68 5.41 -16.36 -21.16
CA TYR A 68 5.70 -16.24 -19.73
C TYR A 68 4.96 -15.06 -19.09
N LEU A 69 4.98 -13.88 -19.74
CA LEU A 69 4.30 -12.69 -19.28
C LEU A 69 2.78 -12.91 -19.19
N ALA A 70 2.18 -13.55 -20.20
CA ALA A 70 0.76 -13.87 -20.18
C ALA A 70 0.41 -14.82 -19.04
N GLN A 71 1.23 -15.85 -18.81
CA GLN A 71 1.05 -16.78 -17.70
C GLN A 71 1.17 -16.08 -16.34
N ALA A 72 2.19 -15.26 -16.12
CA ALA A 72 2.37 -14.50 -14.88
C ALA A 72 1.23 -13.51 -14.62
N THR A 73 0.71 -12.89 -15.68
CA THR A 73 -0.46 -11.99 -15.59
C THR A 73 -1.71 -12.77 -15.19
N LEU A 74 -1.95 -13.93 -15.80
CA LEU A 74 -3.07 -14.80 -15.46
C LEU A 74 -2.95 -15.35 -14.03
N GLU A 75 -1.74 -15.68 -13.58
CA GLU A 75 -1.49 -16.11 -12.21
C GLU A 75 -1.81 -15.00 -11.21
N THR A 76 -1.42 -13.75 -11.49
CA THR A 76 -1.78 -12.59 -10.66
C THR A 76 -3.29 -12.40 -10.58
N LEU A 77 -3.98 -12.48 -11.72
CA LEU A 77 -5.44 -12.38 -11.79
C LEU A 77 -6.13 -13.51 -11.03
N ALA A 78 -5.63 -14.74 -11.16
CA ALA A 78 -6.16 -15.90 -10.45
C ALA A 78 -5.98 -15.75 -8.94
N ILE A 79 -4.80 -15.32 -8.48
CA ILE A 79 -4.53 -15.06 -7.05
C ILE A 79 -5.46 -13.98 -6.50
N ALA A 80 -5.57 -12.84 -7.19
CA ALA A 80 -6.42 -11.74 -6.75
C ALA A 80 -7.90 -12.15 -6.70
N THR A 81 -8.39 -12.83 -7.74
CA THR A 81 -9.79 -13.27 -7.84
C THR A 81 -10.13 -14.32 -6.80
N ALA A 82 -9.28 -15.34 -6.64
CA ALA A 82 -9.48 -16.39 -5.64
C ALA A 82 -9.37 -15.84 -4.21
N GLY A 83 -8.41 -14.94 -3.96
CA GLY A 83 -8.26 -14.26 -2.68
C GLY A 83 -9.49 -13.43 -2.32
N MET A 84 -10.03 -12.66 -3.28
CA MET A 84 -11.25 -11.88 -3.07
C MET A 84 -12.51 -12.74 -2.90
N ALA A 85 -12.62 -13.85 -3.64
CA ALA A 85 -13.71 -14.80 -3.46
C ALA A 85 -13.68 -15.42 -2.05
N LEU A 86 -12.49 -15.84 -1.58
CA LEU A 86 -12.29 -16.35 -0.23
C LEU A 86 -12.58 -15.28 0.83
N ALA A 87 -12.14 -14.03 0.60
CA ALA A 87 -12.44 -12.90 1.47
C ALA A 87 -13.94 -12.70 1.62
N GLY A 88 -14.71 -12.74 0.53
CA GLY A 88 -16.17 -12.68 0.56
C GLY A 88 -16.79 -13.82 1.37
N LEU A 89 -16.32 -15.04 1.18
CA LEU A 89 -16.80 -16.23 1.89
C LEU A 89 -16.54 -16.15 3.41
N ILE A 90 -15.42 -15.56 3.82
CA ILE A 90 -15.13 -15.28 5.24
C ILE A 90 -15.94 -14.07 5.74
N ALA A 91 -16.11 -13.04 4.91
CA ALA A 91 -16.68 -11.77 5.30
C ALA A 91 -18.17 -11.86 5.64
N VAL A 92 -18.95 -12.58 4.82
CA VAL A 92 -20.41 -12.72 4.99
C VAL A 92 -20.80 -13.27 6.38
N PRO A 93 -20.29 -14.43 6.84
CA PRO A 93 -20.67 -14.95 8.16
C PRO A 93 -20.15 -14.07 9.29
N LEU A 94 -18.93 -13.53 9.18
CA LEU A 94 -18.37 -12.67 10.22
C LEU A 94 -19.10 -11.31 10.33
N ALA A 95 -19.54 -10.76 9.20
CA ALA A 95 -20.34 -9.54 9.17
C ALA A 95 -21.68 -9.75 9.88
N TYR A 96 -22.39 -10.82 9.54
CA TYR A 96 -23.65 -11.18 10.18
C TYR A 96 -23.49 -11.33 11.71
N LEU A 97 -22.47 -12.07 12.17
CA LEU A 97 -22.20 -12.29 13.59
C LEU A 97 -21.78 -11.02 14.35
N ALA A 98 -21.14 -10.05 13.68
CA ALA A 98 -20.73 -8.78 14.26
C ALA A 98 -21.84 -7.70 14.20
N SER A 99 -22.88 -7.92 13.40
CA SER A 99 -24.00 -7.01 13.20
C SER A 99 -25.01 -7.02 14.35
N ALA A 100 -25.94 -6.07 14.33
CA ALA A 100 -27.05 -6.04 15.29
C ALA A 100 -28.02 -7.23 15.13
N ALA A 101 -28.10 -7.81 13.91
CA ALA A 101 -28.96 -8.95 13.61
C ALA A 101 -28.44 -10.26 14.21
N GLY A 102 -27.12 -10.41 14.38
CA GLY A 102 -26.48 -11.59 15.00
C GLY A 102 -26.50 -11.60 16.54
N ARG A 103 -27.23 -10.69 17.19
CA ARG A 103 -27.21 -10.50 18.66
C ARG A 103 -27.95 -11.59 19.46
N GLU A 104 -28.47 -12.62 18.81
CA GLU A 104 -29.12 -13.78 19.48
C GLU A 104 -28.24 -14.42 20.56
N LYS A 105 -26.90 -14.34 20.41
CA LYS A 105 -25.92 -14.75 21.43
C LYS A 105 -25.05 -13.56 21.84
N PRO A 106 -25.32 -12.91 23.00
CA PRO A 106 -24.62 -11.69 23.44
C PRO A 106 -23.09 -11.81 23.50
N THR A 107 -22.59 -13.02 23.77
CA THR A 107 -21.15 -13.32 23.92
C THR A 107 -20.39 -13.43 22.59
N LEU A 108 -21.08 -13.74 21.48
CA LEU A 108 -20.41 -13.95 20.19
C LEU A 108 -20.04 -12.63 19.50
N ASN A 109 -20.83 -11.58 19.69
CA ASN A 109 -20.59 -10.28 19.08
C ASN A 109 -19.25 -9.62 19.52
N PRO A 110 -18.91 -9.50 20.83
CA PRO A 110 -17.62 -8.93 21.23
C PRO A 110 -16.42 -9.79 20.79
N LEU A 111 -16.57 -11.12 20.76
CA LEU A 111 -15.53 -12.04 20.28
C LEU A 111 -15.27 -11.82 18.78
N THR A 112 -16.31 -11.83 17.95
CA THR A 112 -16.19 -11.59 16.50
C THR A 112 -15.62 -10.21 16.22
N ARG A 113 -16.05 -9.17 16.95
CA ARG A 113 -15.48 -7.81 16.80
C ARG A 113 -13.99 -7.75 17.17
N SER A 114 -13.58 -8.51 18.19
CA SER A 114 -12.17 -8.62 18.57
C SER A 114 -11.36 -9.34 17.48
N LEU A 115 -11.87 -10.45 16.96
CA LEU A 115 -11.27 -11.17 15.83
C LEU A 115 -11.10 -10.26 14.61
N LEU A 116 -12.14 -9.52 14.22
CA LEU A 116 -12.08 -8.57 13.09
C LEU A 116 -11.03 -7.48 13.30
N THR A 117 -10.81 -7.05 14.54
CA THR A 117 -9.76 -6.08 14.87
C THR A 117 -8.37 -6.68 14.67
N VAL A 118 -8.16 -7.94 15.06
CA VAL A 118 -6.89 -8.66 14.83
C VAL A 118 -6.65 -8.89 13.34
N LEU A 119 -7.64 -9.41 12.61
CA LEU A 119 -7.52 -9.69 11.17
C LEU A 119 -7.12 -8.44 10.36
N ARG A 120 -7.59 -7.26 10.78
CA ARG A 120 -7.24 -5.98 10.15
C ARG A 120 -5.96 -5.34 10.69
N GLY A 121 -5.56 -5.66 11.92
CA GLY A 121 -4.40 -5.07 12.57
C GLY A 121 -3.07 -5.69 12.10
N VAL A 122 -3.10 -6.94 11.66
CA VAL A 122 -1.92 -7.65 11.15
C VAL A 122 -1.68 -7.30 9.68
N PRO A 123 -0.49 -6.81 9.29
CA PRO A 123 -0.16 -6.55 7.90
C PRO A 123 -0.27 -7.81 7.03
N GLU A 124 -0.77 -7.67 5.81
CA GLU A 124 -0.94 -8.78 4.85
C GLU A 124 0.36 -9.57 4.62
N LEU A 125 1.50 -8.87 4.57
CA LEU A 125 2.82 -9.50 4.42
C LEU A 125 3.13 -10.49 5.55
N VAL A 126 2.68 -10.23 6.78
CA VAL A 126 2.89 -11.15 7.91
C VAL A 126 2.11 -12.44 7.70
N TRP A 127 0.88 -12.36 7.22
CA TRP A 127 0.10 -13.54 6.84
C TRP A 127 0.73 -14.30 5.69
N ALA A 128 1.20 -13.60 4.66
CA ALA A 128 1.89 -14.22 3.53
C ALA A 128 3.12 -15.01 3.99
N LEU A 129 3.97 -14.41 4.84
CA LEU A 129 5.15 -15.09 5.37
C LEU A 129 4.79 -16.33 6.22
N LEU A 130 3.73 -16.22 7.03
CA LEU A 130 3.23 -17.34 7.82
C LEU A 130 2.75 -18.48 6.91
N PHE A 131 1.94 -18.18 5.89
CA PHE A 131 1.44 -19.19 4.96
C PHE A 131 2.53 -19.76 4.06
N VAL A 132 3.53 -18.97 3.67
CA VAL A 132 4.72 -19.47 2.97
C VAL A 132 5.46 -20.49 3.84
N ARG A 133 5.55 -20.27 5.16
CA ARG A 133 6.19 -21.23 6.06
C ARG A 133 5.42 -22.55 6.16
N ILE A 134 4.08 -22.50 6.08
CA ILE A 134 3.19 -23.67 6.21
C ILE A 134 3.08 -24.44 4.89
N PHE A 135 2.81 -23.75 3.79
CA PHE A 135 2.46 -24.34 2.50
C PHE A 135 3.60 -24.26 1.46
N GLY A 136 4.66 -23.51 1.75
CA GLY A 136 5.72 -23.19 0.80
C GLY A 136 5.47 -21.92 -0.01
N LEU A 137 6.45 -21.54 -0.82
CA LEU A 137 6.33 -20.42 -1.75
C LEU A 137 5.36 -20.80 -2.88
N GLY A 138 4.34 -19.98 -3.11
CA GLY A 138 3.42 -20.16 -4.24
C GLY A 138 2.12 -19.37 -4.12
N PRO A 139 1.25 -19.45 -5.14
CA PRO A 139 -0.02 -18.72 -5.23
C PRO A 139 -0.95 -18.90 -4.04
N ALA A 140 -0.99 -20.12 -3.49
CA ALA A 140 -1.87 -20.46 -2.38
C ALA A 140 -1.59 -19.61 -1.13
N ALA A 141 -0.32 -19.31 -0.84
CA ALA A 141 0.04 -18.45 0.29
C ALA A 141 -0.48 -17.02 0.09
N GLY A 142 -0.39 -16.50 -1.14
CA GLY A 142 -0.95 -15.20 -1.51
C GLY A 142 -2.48 -15.16 -1.40
N VAL A 143 -3.16 -16.17 -1.95
CA VAL A 143 -4.63 -16.29 -1.89
C VAL A 143 -5.13 -16.32 -0.44
N LEU A 144 -4.49 -17.09 0.43
CA LEU A 144 -4.87 -17.18 1.85
C LEU A 144 -4.58 -15.88 2.61
N ALA A 145 -3.44 -15.25 2.36
CA ALA A 145 -3.09 -13.97 2.98
C ALA A 145 -4.07 -12.86 2.58
N LEU A 146 -4.40 -12.76 1.28
CA LEU A 146 -5.42 -11.87 0.76
C LEU A 146 -6.79 -12.19 1.38
N GLY A 147 -7.23 -13.44 1.29
CA GLY A 147 -8.54 -13.88 1.77
C GLY A 147 -8.77 -13.55 3.24
N LEU A 148 -7.78 -13.77 4.10
CA LEU A 148 -7.89 -13.53 5.52
C LEU A 148 -7.90 -12.03 5.86
N THR A 149 -6.98 -11.26 5.26
CA THR A 149 -6.82 -9.81 5.54
C THR A 149 -8.01 -9.02 4.99
N TYR A 150 -8.37 -9.23 3.72
CA TYR A 150 -9.51 -8.57 3.10
C TYR A 150 -10.84 -9.10 3.62
N GLY A 151 -10.94 -10.38 4.00
CA GLY A 151 -12.13 -10.93 4.64
C GLY A 151 -12.45 -10.23 5.96
N GLY A 152 -11.43 -9.98 6.80
CA GLY A 152 -11.59 -9.19 8.03
C GLY A 152 -11.96 -7.73 7.78
N MET A 153 -11.41 -7.10 6.74
CA MET A 153 -11.78 -5.74 6.33
C MET A 153 -13.23 -5.66 5.85
N LEU A 154 -13.61 -6.50 4.89
CA LEU A 154 -14.96 -6.53 4.31
C LEU A 154 -16.01 -6.86 5.37
N ALA A 155 -15.75 -7.86 6.22
CA ALA A 155 -16.65 -8.21 7.31
C ALA A 155 -16.98 -7.01 8.20
N LYS A 156 -15.96 -6.20 8.53
CA LYS A 156 -16.13 -5.05 9.41
C LYS A 156 -16.87 -3.89 8.74
N VAL A 157 -16.70 -3.73 7.42
CA VAL A 157 -17.39 -2.69 6.63
C VAL A 157 -18.87 -3.02 6.45
N TYR A 158 -19.21 -4.30 6.33
CA TYR A 158 -20.59 -4.77 6.13
C TYR A 158 -21.30 -5.24 7.42
N ALA A 159 -20.65 -5.17 8.58
CA ALA A 159 -21.22 -5.49 9.91
C ALA A 159 -21.89 -4.30 10.59
#